data_AF-A0A379B745-F1
#
_entry.id   AF-A0A379B745-F1
#
_cell.length_a   1.000
_cell.length_b   1.000
_cell.length_c   1.000
_cell.angle_alpha   90.00
_cell.angle_beta   90.00
_cell.angle_gamma   90.00
#
_symmetry.space_group_name_H-M   'P 1'
#
loop_
_entity.id
_entity.type
_entity.pdbx_description
1 polymer ?
#
loop_
_entity_poly.entity_id
_entity_poly.type
_entity_poly.pdbx_seq_one_letter_code
_entity_poly.pdbx_strand_id
1 'polypeptide(L)'
;MSDEEILDRLKTLLQEKGKLSGLIIDESENCPSSSVYSRRFGSLVKTYSLINYEPERDYHYIEINRLLRQQHKNVVQDTVDKIIKLGGSVTTDSKTEDLIRINNEFNASIVLSRCRPTSTGSKRWLIRFDTKLNPDLTIAIRLNDTASEIFDYYLLPMNMQLNEKLRLAENNPAELKIYRHSNLDRFFIMVERMLVKDFIYAKRNYSSYTNQ
;
A
#
# COMPACT_ATOMS: atom_id res chain seq x y z
N MET A 1 31.19 14.11 6.40
CA MET A 1 30.32 15.00 7.19
C MET A 1 29.58 14.17 8.23
N SER A 2 29.64 14.58 9.49
CA SER A 2 28.89 13.93 10.57
C SER A 2 27.38 14.20 10.47
N ASP A 3 26.58 13.51 11.28
CA ASP A 3 25.13 13.77 11.39
C ASP A 3 24.85 15.16 11.97
N GLU A 4 25.71 15.64 12.87
CA GLU A 4 25.59 16.97 13.46
C GLU A 4 25.91 18.07 12.45
N GLU A 5 27.02 17.95 11.72
CA GLU A 5 27.43 18.93 10.71
C GLU A 5 26.38 19.10 9.61
N ILE A 6 25.75 18.00 9.18
CA ILE A 6 24.77 18.05 8.11
C ILE A 6 23.46 18.70 8.57
N LEU A 7 23.03 18.41 9.81
CA LEU A 7 21.84 19.04 10.41
C LEU A 7 22.08 20.51 10.72
N ASP A 8 23.30 20.89 11.09
CA ASP A 8 23.68 22.28 11.34
C ASP A 8 23.55 23.14 10.08
N ARG A 9 24.02 22.63 8.93
CA ARG A 9 23.80 23.31 7.64
C ARG A 9 22.31 23.50 7.30
N LEU A 10 21.47 22.53 7.64
CA LEU A 10 20.04 22.64 7.43
C LEU A 10 19.40 23.69 8.35
N LYS A 11 19.87 23.81 9.60
CA LYS A 11 19.46 24.89 10.52
C LYS A 11 19.88 26.26 10.00
N THR A 12 21.10 26.38 9.49
CA THR A 12 21.58 27.62 8.87
C THR A 12 20.71 28.02 7.68
N LEU A 13 20.42 27.08 6.78
CA LEU A 13 19.54 27.34 5.65
C LEU A 13 18.13 27.76 6.09
N LEU A 14 17.60 27.16 7.15
CA LEU A 14 16.31 27.56 7.73
C LEU A 14 16.34 29.00 8.25
N GLN A 15 17.40 29.39 8.94
CA GLN A 15 17.57 30.77 9.42
C GLN A 15 17.65 31.77 8.26
N GLU A 16 18.34 31.41 7.17
CA GLU A 16 18.50 32.27 6.00
C GLU A 16 17.21 32.44 5.18
N LYS A 17 16.45 31.36 5.00
CA LYS A 17 15.29 31.34 4.08
C LYS A 17 13.95 31.50 4.81
N GLY A 18 13.92 31.34 6.13
CA GLY A 18 12.72 31.35 6.97
C GLY A 18 11.80 30.14 6.78
N LYS A 19 12.04 29.30 5.77
CA LYS A 19 11.29 28.08 5.48
C LYS A 19 12.17 27.08 4.72
N LEU A 20 11.82 25.80 4.83
CA LEU A 20 12.48 24.73 4.09
C LEU A 20 11.50 24.00 3.17
N SER A 21 12.06 23.54 2.06
CA SER A 21 11.44 22.57 1.16
C SER A 21 12.52 21.72 0.52
N GLY A 22 12.14 20.56 -0.05
CA GLY A 22 13.07 19.80 -0.88
C GLY A 22 13.70 20.66 -1.97
N LEU A 23 12.89 21.50 -2.64
CA LEU A 23 13.36 22.43 -3.67
C LEU A 23 14.35 23.48 -3.14
N ILE A 24 14.06 24.13 -2.00
CA ILE A 24 14.95 25.15 -1.39
C ILE A 24 16.27 24.52 -0.98
N ILE A 25 16.24 23.27 -0.49
CA ILE A 25 17.46 22.52 -0.14
C ILE A 25 18.25 22.17 -1.40
N ASP A 26 17.59 21.67 -2.44
CA ASP A 26 18.24 21.28 -3.70
C ASP A 26 18.81 22.47 -4.49
N GLU A 27 18.24 23.67 -4.33
CA GLU A 27 18.73 24.93 -4.91
C GLU A 27 19.84 25.59 -4.07
N SER A 28 20.11 25.11 -2.85
CA SER A 28 21.12 25.67 -1.96
C SER A 28 22.49 25.04 -2.21
N GLU A 29 23.44 25.80 -2.75
CA GLU A 29 24.82 25.35 -3.00
C GLU A 29 25.56 24.90 -1.73
N ASN A 30 25.20 25.46 -0.57
CA ASN A 30 25.86 25.18 0.71
C ASN A 30 25.29 23.98 1.46
N CYS A 31 24.23 23.34 0.95
CA CYS A 31 23.58 22.20 1.60
C CYS A 31 23.67 20.94 0.73
N PRO A 32 23.76 19.74 1.34
CA PRO A 32 23.47 18.51 0.63
C PRO A 32 22.03 18.49 0.12
N SER A 33 21.79 17.71 -0.93
CA SER A 33 20.45 17.58 -1.51
C SER A 33 19.42 17.04 -0.51
N SER A 34 18.17 17.34 -0.77
CA SER A 34 17.00 16.88 -0.04
C SER A 34 16.91 15.34 0.02
N SER A 35 17.42 14.67 -1.02
CA SER A 35 17.55 13.21 -1.10
C SER A 35 18.65 12.65 -0.19
N VAL A 36 19.76 13.36 0.03
CA VAL A 36 20.82 12.96 0.98
C VAL A 36 20.28 13.01 2.40
N TYR A 37 19.60 14.09 2.77
CA TYR A 37 18.93 14.21 4.08
C TYR A 37 17.92 13.08 4.30
N SER A 38 17.03 12.86 3.32
CA SER A 38 16.03 11.77 3.39
C SER A 38 16.69 10.40 3.53
N ARG A 39 17.73 10.10 2.75
CA ARG A 39 18.41 8.80 2.81
C ARG A 39 19.08 8.57 4.16
N ARG A 40 19.71 9.60 4.72
CA ARG A 40 20.48 9.50 5.96
C ARG A 40 19.59 9.44 7.21
N PHE A 41 18.53 10.23 7.23
CA PHE A 41 17.66 10.38 8.41
C PHE A 41 16.29 9.70 8.27
N GLY A 42 16.01 9.08 7.12
CA GLY A 42 14.79 8.32 6.81
C GLY A 42 13.85 9.06 5.86
N SER A 43 13.55 10.34 6.14
CA SER A 43 12.71 11.22 5.32
C SER A 43 12.99 12.70 5.61
N LEU A 44 12.68 13.59 4.67
CA LEU A 44 12.76 15.05 4.88
C LEU A 44 11.94 15.53 6.08
N VAL A 45 10.75 14.95 6.31
CA VAL A 45 9.92 15.29 7.46
C VAL A 45 10.64 14.94 8.75
N LYS A 46 11.21 13.72 8.85
CA LYS A 46 11.99 13.32 10.02
C LYS A 46 13.24 14.19 10.19
N THR A 47 13.90 14.58 9.09
CA THR A 47 15.00 15.54 9.13
C THR A 47 14.57 16.89 9.71
N TYR A 48 13.41 17.42 9.31
CA TYR A 48 12.87 18.67 9.87
C TYR A 48 12.59 18.55 11.37
N SER A 49 12.04 17.41 11.82
CA SER A 49 11.84 17.16 13.26
C SER A 49 13.15 17.16 14.06
N LEU A 50 14.25 16.65 13.50
CA LEU A 50 15.58 16.65 14.15
C LEU A 50 16.13 18.07 14.40
N ILE A 51 15.60 19.07 13.69
CA ILE A 51 15.96 20.49 13.85
C ILE A 51 14.83 21.32 14.46
N ASN A 52 13.79 20.67 15.00
CA ASN A 52 12.58 21.31 15.55
C ASN A 52 11.88 22.25 14.54
N TYR A 53 11.89 21.89 13.25
CA TYR A 53 11.20 22.64 12.20
C TYR A 53 9.91 21.94 11.78
N GLU A 54 8.83 22.71 11.70
CA GLU A 54 7.54 22.26 11.20
C GLU A 54 7.20 23.01 9.90
N PRO A 55 7.19 22.35 8.74
CA PRO A 55 7.00 23.02 7.46
C PRO A 55 5.54 23.50 7.26
N GLU A 56 5.36 24.73 6.78
CA GLU A 56 4.04 25.30 6.47
C GLU A 56 3.30 24.57 5.33
N ARG A 57 4.06 23.98 4.39
CA ARG A 57 3.52 23.15 3.32
C ARG A 57 3.77 21.69 3.66
N ASP A 58 2.69 20.90 3.60
CA ASP A 58 2.67 19.50 4.00
C ASP A 58 3.58 18.61 3.12
N TYR A 59 4.90 18.62 3.34
CA TYR A 59 5.86 17.72 2.65
C TYR A 59 5.67 16.24 3.02
N HIS A 60 4.79 15.94 3.96
CA HIS A 60 4.44 14.58 4.36
C HIS A 60 3.86 13.76 3.19
N TYR A 61 3.30 14.41 2.16
CA TYR A 61 2.79 13.69 0.99
C TYR A 61 3.89 12.98 0.17
N ILE A 62 5.11 13.52 0.10
CA ILE A 62 6.19 12.90 -0.70
C ILE A 62 6.64 11.60 -0.04
N GLU A 63 6.91 11.64 1.26
CA GLU A 63 7.31 10.45 2.01
C GLU A 63 6.18 9.42 2.05
N ILE A 64 4.93 9.85 2.30
CA ILE A 64 3.79 8.93 2.26
C ILE A 64 3.66 8.30 0.87
N ASN A 65 3.85 9.04 -0.22
CA ASN A 65 3.79 8.46 -1.56
C ASN A 65 4.92 7.46 -1.82
N ARG A 66 6.12 7.69 -1.27
CA ARG A 66 7.23 6.72 -1.33
C ARG A 66 6.86 5.44 -0.58
N LEU A 67 6.39 5.58 0.66
CA LEU A 67 5.95 4.46 1.48
C LEU A 67 4.78 3.69 0.83
N LEU A 68 3.81 4.40 0.24
CA LEU A 68 2.71 3.79 -0.51
C LEU A 68 3.20 2.91 -1.66
N ARG A 69 4.18 3.38 -2.45
CA ARG A 69 4.74 2.59 -3.55
C ARG A 69 5.50 1.37 -3.05
N GLN A 70 6.24 1.51 -1.94
CA GLN A 70 6.94 0.39 -1.33
C GLN A 70 5.96 -0.65 -0.76
N GLN A 71 4.94 -0.20 -0.02
CA GLN A 71 3.89 -1.07 0.50
C GLN A 71 3.12 -1.77 -0.61
N HIS A 72 2.82 -1.06 -1.69
CA HIS A 72 2.16 -1.65 -2.86
C HIS A 72 2.98 -2.81 -3.42
N LYS A 73 4.27 -2.60 -3.69
CA LYS A 73 5.16 -3.67 -4.17
C LYS A 73 5.22 -4.86 -3.22
N ASN A 74 5.35 -4.62 -1.92
CA ASN A 74 5.38 -5.67 -0.92
C ASN A 74 4.08 -6.48 -0.92
N VAL A 75 2.93 -5.80 -0.89
CA VAL A 75 1.62 -6.45 -0.87
C VAL A 75 1.35 -7.25 -2.14
N VAL A 76 1.71 -6.72 -3.31
CA VAL A 76 1.59 -7.44 -4.58
C VAL A 76 2.45 -8.71 -4.52
N GLN A 77 3.73 -8.59 -4.14
CA GLN A 77 4.63 -9.73 -4.05
C GLN A 77 4.14 -10.78 -3.05
N ASP A 78 3.77 -10.38 -1.83
CA ASP A 78 3.27 -11.27 -0.79
C ASP A 78 1.99 -12.00 -1.24
N THR A 79 1.09 -11.29 -1.94
CA THR A 79 -0.14 -11.87 -2.49
C THR A 79 0.18 -12.91 -3.56
N VAL A 80 1.09 -12.59 -4.49
CA VAL A 80 1.52 -13.51 -5.56
C VAL A 80 2.19 -14.76 -4.97
N ASP A 81 3.14 -14.58 -4.06
CA ASP A 81 3.85 -15.69 -3.41
C ASP A 81 2.89 -16.60 -2.65
N LYS A 82 1.89 -16.01 -1.98
CA LYS A 82 0.86 -16.78 -1.28
C LYS A 82 -0.04 -17.56 -2.24
N ILE A 83 -0.43 -16.99 -3.39
CA ILE A 83 -1.19 -17.70 -4.42
C ILE A 83 -0.39 -18.91 -4.92
N ILE A 84 0.89 -18.71 -5.27
CA ILE A 84 1.77 -19.77 -5.77
C ILE A 84 1.94 -20.87 -4.71
N LYS A 85 2.12 -20.48 -3.43
CA LYS A 85 2.22 -21.43 -2.31
C LYS A 85 0.94 -22.26 -2.12
N LEU A 86 -0.22 -21.72 -2.48
CA LEU A 86 -1.51 -22.42 -2.47
C LEU A 86 -1.77 -23.21 -3.77
N GLY A 87 -0.73 -23.44 -4.58
CA GLY A 87 -0.80 -24.18 -5.83
C GLY A 87 -1.44 -23.43 -6.99
N GLY A 88 -1.88 -22.19 -6.78
CA GLY A 88 -2.39 -21.32 -7.83
C GLY A 88 -1.28 -20.83 -8.77
N SER A 89 -1.67 -20.28 -9.91
CA SER A 89 -0.75 -19.65 -10.86
C SER A 89 -1.08 -18.17 -11.02
N VAL A 90 -0.03 -17.37 -11.24
CA VAL A 90 -0.16 -15.94 -11.52
C VAL A 90 0.65 -15.61 -12.76
N THR A 91 0.05 -14.86 -13.68
CA THR A 91 0.76 -14.18 -14.76
C THR A 91 0.56 -12.67 -14.62
N THR A 92 1.64 -11.92 -14.79
CA THR A 92 1.64 -10.45 -14.75
C THR A 92 1.86 -9.91 -16.17
N ASP A 93 1.17 -8.84 -16.53
CA ASP A 93 1.54 -8.06 -17.72
C ASP A 93 2.66 -7.10 -17.31
N SER A 94 3.79 -7.14 -18.02
CA SER A 94 4.97 -6.31 -17.75
C SER A 94 4.68 -4.80 -17.85
N LYS A 95 3.53 -4.42 -18.42
CA LYS A 95 3.10 -3.02 -18.53
C LYS A 95 2.29 -2.51 -17.32
N THR A 96 1.72 -3.40 -16.50
CA THR A 96 0.82 -3.01 -15.41
C THR A 96 1.12 -3.84 -14.16
N GLU A 97 1.96 -3.30 -13.25
CA GLU A 97 2.27 -3.91 -11.94
C GLU A 97 1.01 -4.15 -11.08
N ASP A 98 -0.10 -3.47 -11.41
CA ASP A 98 -1.36 -3.47 -10.65
C ASP A 98 -2.35 -4.57 -11.08
N LEU A 99 -2.13 -5.25 -12.21
CA LEU A 99 -3.06 -6.24 -12.77
C LEU A 99 -2.42 -7.62 -12.83
N ILE A 100 -3.03 -8.59 -12.16
CA ILE A 100 -2.58 -9.97 -12.14
C ILE A 100 -3.66 -10.89 -12.72
N ARG A 101 -3.26 -11.81 -13.59
CA ARG A 101 -4.11 -12.89 -14.09
C ARG A 101 -3.89 -14.12 -13.24
N ILE A 102 -4.95 -14.65 -12.64
CA ILE A 102 -4.87 -15.73 -11.66
C ILE A 102 -5.51 -16.99 -12.25
N ASN A 103 -4.80 -18.12 -12.16
CA ASN A 103 -5.25 -19.44 -12.62
C ASN A 103 -5.69 -19.48 -14.10
N ASN A 104 -5.29 -18.50 -14.91
CA ASN A 104 -5.83 -18.23 -16.24
C ASN A 104 -7.36 -17.98 -16.30
N GLU A 105 -8.01 -17.73 -15.17
CA GLU A 105 -9.46 -17.67 -15.03
C GLU A 105 -10.01 -16.25 -14.97
N PHE A 106 -9.35 -15.38 -14.20
CA PHE A 106 -9.80 -13.99 -14.01
C PHE A 106 -8.63 -13.05 -13.76
N ASN A 107 -8.86 -11.76 -13.97
CA ASN A 107 -7.92 -10.69 -13.67
C ASN A 107 -8.30 -10.01 -12.35
N ALA A 108 -7.32 -9.81 -11.47
CA ALA A 108 -7.47 -9.04 -10.26
C ALA A 108 -6.59 -7.78 -10.30
N SER A 109 -7.16 -6.64 -9.93
CA SER A 109 -6.38 -5.42 -9.69
C SER A 109 -6.13 -5.19 -8.21
N ILE A 110 -4.93 -4.79 -7.82
CA ILE A 110 -4.58 -4.47 -6.43
C ILE A 110 -4.37 -2.96 -6.29
N VAL A 111 -5.15 -2.32 -5.42
CA VAL A 111 -5.13 -0.85 -5.25
C VAL A 111 -4.97 -0.50 -3.78
N LEU A 112 -3.94 0.28 -3.44
CA LEU A 112 -3.72 0.79 -2.09
C LEU A 112 -4.22 2.22 -1.95
N SER A 113 -4.85 2.54 -0.82
CA SER A 113 -5.27 3.89 -0.47
C SER A 113 -4.82 4.25 0.94
N ARG A 114 -4.10 5.37 1.07
CA ARG A 114 -3.76 5.95 2.37
C ARG A 114 -4.98 6.52 3.08
N CYS A 115 -4.95 6.48 4.41
CA CYS A 115 -5.89 7.26 5.21
C CYS A 115 -5.57 8.76 5.06
N ARG A 116 -6.63 9.56 4.95
CA ARG A 116 -6.61 11.02 5.03
C ARG A 116 -7.52 11.43 6.19
N PRO A 117 -6.98 11.82 7.35
CA PRO A 117 -7.79 12.37 8.41
C PRO A 117 -8.40 13.72 7.97
N THR A 118 -9.63 13.97 8.40
CA THR A 118 -10.29 15.27 8.28
C THR A 118 -9.80 16.23 9.38
N SER A 119 -10.14 17.51 9.29
CA SER A 119 -9.86 18.49 10.36
C SER A 119 -10.47 18.09 11.71
N THR A 120 -11.55 17.31 11.71
CA THR A 120 -12.19 16.78 12.93
C THR A 120 -11.65 15.40 13.35
N GLY A 121 -10.56 14.92 12.73
CA GLY A 121 -9.91 13.65 13.06
C GLY A 121 -10.50 12.39 12.42
N SER A 122 -11.69 12.47 11.80
CA SER A 122 -12.32 11.30 11.15
C SER A 122 -11.51 10.80 9.96
N LYS A 123 -11.41 9.48 9.79
CA LYS A 123 -10.57 8.86 8.74
C LYS A 123 -11.31 8.68 7.42
N ARG A 124 -10.65 9.02 6.31
CA ARG A 124 -11.20 8.92 4.94
C ARG A 124 -10.21 8.25 3.99
N TRP A 125 -10.73 7.51 3.03
CA TRP A 125 -9.98 6.88 1.96
C TRP A 125 -10.63 7.17 0.61
N LEU A 126 -9.80 7.34 -0.41
CA LEU A 126 -10.25 7.48 -1.79
C LEU A 126 -9.59 6.37 -2.59
N ILE A 127 -10.37 5.36 -2.94
CA ILE A 127 -9.96 4.31 -3.88
C ILE A 127 -10.15 4.89 -5.28
N ARG A 128 -9.10 4.81 -6.12
CA ARG A 128 -9.17 5.19 -7.52
C ARG A 128 -9.01 3.91 -8.33
N PHE A 129 -9.98 3.63 -9.18
CA PHE A 129 -9.94 2.48 -10.06
C PHE A 129 -9.28 2.89 -11.37
N ASP A 130 -8.33 2.09 -11.86
CA ASP A 130 -7.92 2.20 -13.25
C ASP A 130 -8.90 1.39 -14.10
N THR A 131 -9.99 2.03 -14.50
CA THR A 131 -11.08 1.42 -15.26
C THR A 131 -10.62 0.92 -16.64
N LYS A 132 -9.46 1.37 -17.14
CA LYS A 132 -8.87 0.86 -18.38
C LYS A 132 -8.35 -0.57 -18.23
N LEU A 133 -8.00 -0.99 -17.01
CA LEU A 133 -7.54 -2.35 -16.74
C LEU A 133 -8.68 -3.39 -16.84
N ASN A 134 -9.93 -2.94 -16.69
CA ASN A 134 -11.13 -3.79 -16.71
C ASN A 134 -10.97 -5.12 -15.93
N PRO A 135 -10.58 -5.07 -14.64
CA PRO A 135 -10.38 -6.29 -13.84
C PRO A 135 -11.72 -6.97 -13.55
N ASP A 136 -11.72 -8.27 -13.28
CA ASP A 136 -12.92 -8.98 -12.80
C ASP A 136 -13.14 -8.72 -11.29
N LEU A 137 -12.03 -8.53 -10.56
CA LEU A 137 -12.01 -8.27 -9.12
C LEU A 137 -11.01 -7.13 -8.81
N THR A 138 -11.40 -6.18 -7.98
CA THR A 138 -10.47 -5.22 -7.38
C THR A 138 -10.26 -5.54 -5.90
N ILE A 139 -9.02 -5.77 -5.51
CA ILE A 139 -8.57 -5.87 -4.12
C ILE A 139 -8.16 -4.45 -3.68
N ALA A 140 -9.08 -3.74 -3.06
CA ALA A 140 -8.82 -2.40 -2.54
C ALA A 140 -8.36 -2.48 -1.08
N ILE A 141 -7.24 -1.86 -0.77
CA ILE A 141 -6.55 -1.98 0.51
C ILE A 141 -6.49 -0.61 1.17
N ARG A 142 -7.10 -0.52 2.36
CA ARG A 142 -7.00 0.69 3.18
C ARG A 142 -5.78 0.59 4.06
N LEU A 143 -4.97 1.64 4.07
CA LEU A 143 -3.84 1.77 4.98
C LEU A 143 -4.15 2.75 6.10
N ASN A 144 -3.34 2.75 7.16
CA ASN A 144 -3.30 3.83 8.13
C ASN A 144 -2.80 5.17 7.51
N ASP A 145 -2.75 6.22 8.33
CA ASP A 145 -2.37 7.59 7.95
C ASP A 145 -0.87 7.73 7.64
N THR A 146 -0.03 6.91 8.27
CA THR A 146 1.40 6.81 7.97
C THR A 146 1.71 5.95 6.73
N ALA A 147 0.70 5.31 6.12
CA ALA A 147 0.84 4.34 5.05
C ALA A 147 1.82 3.20 5.38
N SER A 148 1.94 2.82 6.66
CA SER A 148 2.83 1.76 7.13
C SER A 148 2.14 0.44 7.40
N GLU A 149 0.84 0.47 7.72
CA GLU A 149 0.07 -0.71 8.11
C GLU A 149 -1.23 -0.80 7.32
N ILE A 150 -1.62 -2.05 7.05
CA ILE A 150 -2.90 -2.35 6.43
C ILE A 150 -4.01 -2.28 7.48
N PHE A 151 -5.04 -1.50 7.18
CA PHE A 151 -6.22 -1.33 8.00
C PHE A 151 -7.25 -2.42 7.72
N ASP A 152 -7.61 -2.64 6.45
CA ASP A 152 -8.45 -3.75 5.98
C ASP A 152 -8.48 -3.81 4.44
N TYR A 153 -9.23 -4.79 3.93
CA TYR A 153 -9.36 -5.12 2.52
C TYR A 153 -10.82 -5.01 2.08
N TYR A 154 -11.03 -4.64 0.81
CA TYR A 154 -12.29 -4.74 0.12
C TYR A 154 -12.10 -5.59 -1.14
N LEU A 155 -12.88 -6.67 -1.27
CA LEU A 155 -12.92 -7.53 -2.46
C LEU A 155 -14.11 -7.10 -3.33
N LEU A 156 -13.85 -6.22 -4.30
CA LEU A 156 -14.88 -5.55 -5.09
C LEU A 156 -15.03 -6.20 -6.47
N PRO A 157 -16.13 -6.90 -6.77
CA PRO A 157 -16.38 -7.42 -8.11
C PRO A 157 -16.71 -6.26 -9.06
N MET A 158 -16.11 -6.27 -10.24
CA MET A 158 -16.14 -5.09 -11.12
C MET A 158 -17.44 -4.94 -11.92
N ASN A 159 -18.37 -5.89 -11.78
CA ASN A 159 -19.75 -5.74 -12.26
C ASN A 159 -20.59 -4.75 -11.42
N MET A 160 -20.03 -4.20 -10.34
CA MET A 160 -20.64 -3.14 -9.57
C MET A 160 -20.61 -1.84 -10.38
N GLN A 161 -21.69 -1.03 -10.35
CA GLN A 161 -21.70 0.34 -10.88
C GLN A 161 -20.80 1.25 -10.03
N LEU A 162 -19.49 1.02 -10.10
CA LEU A 162 -18.49 1.84 -9.45
C LEU A 162 -18.07 2.93 -10.43
N ASN A 163 -18.22 4.19 -10.00
CA ASN A 163 -17.53 5.31 -10.64
C ASN A 163 -16.02 5.05 -10.65
N GLU A 164 -15.23 5.84 -11.40
CA GLU A 164 -13.75 5.79 -11.39
C GLU A 164 -13.11 5.90 -9.99
N LYS A 165 -13.89 6.23 -8.96
CA LYS A 165 -13.46 6.34 -7.58
C LYS A 165 -14.53 5.89 -6.58
N LEU A 166 -14.09 5.27 -5.50
CA LEU A 166 -14.90 4.93 -4.32
C LEU A 166 -14.37 5.68 -3.10
N ARG A 167 -15.26 6.38 -2.39
CA ARG A 167 -14.93 7.06 -1.13
C ARG A 167 -15.34 6.17 0.04
N LEU A 168 -14.39 5.90 0.93
CA LEU A 168 -14.61 5.13 2.15
C LEU A 168 -14.34 5.99 3.38
N ALA A 169 -15.07 5.73 4.45
CA ALA A 169 -14.90 6.30 5.78
C ALA A 169 -14.72 5.16 6.81
N GLU A 170 -14.59 5.49 8.09
CA GLU A 170 -14.55 4.50 9.18
C GLU A 170 -15.81 3.65 9.20
N ASN A 171 -16.96 4.31 9.03
CA ASN A 171 -18.27 3.69 8.90
C ASN A 171 -18.80 3.91 7.47
N ASN A 172 -19.07 2.82 6.76
CA ASN A 172 -19.59 2.82 5.40
C ASN A 172 -21.01 2.24 5.35
N PRO A 173 -21.79 2.56 4.29
CA PRO A 173 -23.08 1.94 4.02
C PRO A 173 -23.02 0.40 4.06
N ALA A 174 -24.15 -0.22 4.41
CA ALA A 174 -24.23 -1.67 4.65
C ALA A 174 -23.87 -2.49 3.39
N GLU A 175 -24.17 -1.96 2.21
CA GLU A 175 -23.88 -2.55 0.90
C GLU A 175 -22.38 -2.70 0.65
N LEU A 176 -21.55 -1.89 1.30
CA LEU A 176 -20.09 -2.01 1.20
C LEU A 176 -19.50 -2.97 2.25
N LYS A 177 -20.23 -3.27 3.32
CA LYS A 177 -19.75 -4.14 4.40
C LYS A 177 -19.56 -5.58 3.94
N ILE A 178 -20.36 -6.05 2.98
CA ILE A 178 -20.26 -7.42 2.43
C ILE A 178 -18.94 -7.68 1.71
N TYR A 179 -18.31 -6.63 1.19
CA TYR A 179 -17.03 -6.71 0.48
C TYR A 179 -15.83 -6.50 1.41
N ARG A 180 -16.06 -6.09 2.66
CA ARG A 180 -14.99 -5.75 3.61
C ARG A 180 -14.48 -6.99 4.33
N HIS A 181 -13.17 -7.13 4.40
CA HIS A 181 -12.49 -8.23 5.08
C HIS A 181 -11.30 -7.72 5.90
N SER A 182 -11.04 -8.32 7.05
CA SER A 182 -9.86 -8.02 7.87
C SER A 182 -8.56 -8.56 7.28
N ASN A 183 -8.66 -9.55 6.38
CA ASN A 183 -7.54 -10.20 5.72
C ASN A 183 -7.97 -10.72 4.33
N LEU A 184 -7.06 -11.38 3.62
CA LEU A 184 -7.29 -11.96 2.29
C LEU A 184 -7.65 -13.45 2.31
N ASP A 185 -7.99 -14.05 3.46
CA ASP A 185 -8.25 -15.50 3.54
C ASP A 185 -9.38 -15.94 2.60
N ARG A 186 -10.44 -15.13 2.50
CA ARG A 186 -11.57 -15.38 1.57
C ARG A 186 -11.12 -15.37 0.12
N PHE A 187 -10.22 -14.46 -0.25
CA PHE A 187 -9.65 -14.41 -1.58
C PHE A 187 -8.74 -15.63 -1.83
N PHE A 188 -7.92 -16.02 -0.85
CA PHE A 188 -7.03 -17.16 -0.97
C PHE A 188 -7.75 -18.50 -1.14
N ILE A 189 -8.90 -18.68 -0.49
CA ILE A 189 -9.78 -19.85 -0.71
C ILE A 189 -10.26 -19.93 -2.18
N MET A 190 -10.54 -18.79 -2.83
CA MET A 190 -11.04 -18.78 -4.22
C MET A 190 -9.97 -19.20 -5.24
N VAL A 191 -8.70 -18.91 -4.93
CA VAL A 191 -7.58 -19.07 -5.87
C VAL A 191 -6.72 -20.30 -5.59
N GLU A 192 -6.95 -21.00 -4.49
CA GLU A 192 -6.25 -22.24 -4.12
C GLU A 192 -6.46 -23.33 -5.19
N ARG A 193 -5.39 -24.05 -5.53
CA ARG A 193 -5.42 -25.17 -6.46
C ARG A 193 -4.66 -26.34 -5.88
N MET A 194 -5.24 -27.53 -6.00
CA MET A 194 -4.65 -28.77 -5.53
C MET A 194 -4.81 -29.85 -6.59
N LEU A 195 -3.78 -30.66 -6.83
CA LEU A 195 -3.92 -31.81 -7.71
C LEU A 195 -4.87 -32.82 -7.06
N VAL A 196 -5.76 -33.40 -7.87
CA VAL A 196 -6.74 -34.39 -7.41
C VAL A 196 -6.08 -35.57 -6.69
N LYS A 197 -4.91 -36.02 -7.18
CA LYS A 197 -4.14 -37.09 -6.53
C LYS A 197 -3.72 -36.73 -5.11
N ASP A 198 -3.33 -35.48 -4.87
CA ASP A 198 -2.85 -35.00 -3.57
C ASP A 198 -4.04 -34.83 -2.62
N PHE A 199 -5.19 -34.36 -3.14
CA PHE A 199 -6.44 -34.28 -2.39
C PHE A 199 -6.90 -35.66 -1.90
N ILE A 200 -6.89 -36.65 -2.78
CA ILE A 200 -7.25 -38.04 -2.44
C ILE A 200 -6.29 -38.60 -1.38
N TYR A 201 -4.98 -38.33 -1.51
CA TYR A 201 -3.97 -38.77 -0.55
C TYR A 201 -4.19 -38.12 0.83
N ALA A 202 -4.43 -36.81 0.89
CA ALA A 202 -4.71 -36.10 2.13
C ALA A 202 -5.94 -36.67 2.84
N LYS A 203 -7.05 -36.88 2.12
CA LYS A 203 -8.31 -37.41 2.70
C LYS A 203 -8.16 -38.83 3.25
N ARG A 204 -7.41 -39.69 2.56
CA ARG A 204 -7.12 -41.06 3.02
C ARG A 204 -6.34 -41.05 4.32
N ASN A 205 -5.30 -40.21 4.42
CA ASN A 205 -4.48 -40.14 5.64
C ASN A 205 -5.19 -39.45 6.80
N TYR A 206 -6.05 -38.44 6.56
CA TYR A 206 -6.88 -37.85 7.62
C TYR A 206 -7.89 -38.83 8.23
N SER A 207 -8.45 -39.75 7.42
CA SER A 207 -9.38 -40.79 7.89
C SER A 207 -8.70 -41.90 8.70
N SER A 208 -7.38 -42.05 8.58
CA SER A 208 -6.58 -43.02 9.33
C SER A 208 -6.29 -42.58 10.78
N TYR A 209 -6.33 -41.27 11.06
CA TYR A 209 -6.06 -40.71 12.39
C TYR A 209 -7.32 -40.49 13.25
N THR A 210 -8.53 -40.55 12.66
CA THR A 210 -9.80 -40.35 13.38
C THR A 210 -10.49 -41.66 13.79
N ASN A 211 -9.86 -42.81 13.49
CA ASN A 211 -10.33 -44.15 13.87
C ASN A 211 -9.39 -44.86 14.87
N GLN A 212 -8.78 -44.11 15.80
CA GLN A 212 -8.08 -44.64 16.97
C GLN A 212 -8.58 -43.97 18.25
#